data_AF-A0A1E3PNW8-F1
#
_entry.id   AF-A0A1E3PNW8-F1
#
_cell.length_a   1.000
_cell.length_b   1.000
_cell.length_c   1.000
_cell.angle_alpha   90.00
_cell.angle_beta   90.00
_cell.angle_gamma   90.00
#
_symmetry.space_group_name_H-M   'P 1'
#
loop_
_entity.id
_entity.type
_entity.pdbx_description
1 polymer ?
#
loop_
_entity_poly.entity_id
_entity_poly.type
_entity_poly.pdbx_seq_one_letter_code
_entity_poly.pdbx_strand_id
1 'polypeptide(L)'
;REEESSCLDCGYPGVIKFQPTEVPFFRNIVVMPFSCLNCRFESTEIQPEPTQDRGTKCVFRIETIVDLERRVFKSESCVCLFQELEIEIPARRSQVSTIASILRQIIYDLSADQPSRLNFD
;
A
#
# COMPACT_ATOMS: atom_id res chain seq x y z
N ARG A 1 21.56 2.54 -2.13
CA ARG A 1 21.95 3.53 -3.16
C ARG A 1 21.04 4.73 -3.00
N GLU A 2 21.57 5.95 -3.08
CA GLU A 2 20.78 7.19 -2.96
C GLU A 2 21.08 8.06 -4.18
N GLU A 3 20.07 8.74 -4.71
CA GLU A 3 20.17 9.63 -5.86
C GLU A 3 19.37 10.92 -5.64
N GLU A 4 19.71 11.97 -6.38
CA GLU A 4 18.95 13.21 -6.39
C GLU A 4 17.82 13.12 -7.42
N SER A 5 16.62 13.54 -7.02
CA SER A 5 15.44 13.62 -7.90
C SER A 5 14.65 14.88 -7.62
N SER A 6 13.93 15.41 -8.61
CA SER A 6 13.12 16.62 -8.44
C SER A 6 11.88 16.33 -7.59
N CYS A 7 11.59 17.20 -6.63
CA CYS A 7 10.41 17.09 -5.79
C CYS A 7 9.14 17.40 -6.58
N LEU A 8 8.16 16.49 -6.53
CA LEU A 8 6.87 16.65 -7.20
C LEU A 8 6.01 17.80 -6.65
N ASP A 9 6.28 18.23 -5.41
CA ASP A 9 5.50 19.28 -4.73
C ASP A 9 6.09 20.68 -4.95
N CYS A 10 7.40 20.84 -4.75
CA CYS A 10 8.07 22.15 -4.81
C CYS A 10 9.09 22.31 -5.95
N GLY A 11 9.37 21.26 -6.72
CA GLY A 11 10.33 21.28 -7.84
C GLY A 11 11.82 21.24 -7.43
N TYR A 12 12.15 21.55 -6.18
CA TYR A 12 13.53 21.52 -5.67
C TYR A 12 14.09 20.09 -5.58
N PRO A 13 15.42 19.91 -5.63
CA PRO A 13 16.04 18.60 -5.45
C PRO A 13 15.67 17.99 -4.09
N GLY A 14 15.26 16.73 -4.12
CA GLY A 14 15.13 15.85 -2.96
C GLY A 14 15.98 14.59 -3.15
N VAL A 15 15.95 13.72 -2.13
CA VAL A 15 16.72 12.48 -2.12
C VAL A 15 15.79 11.30 -2.27
N ILE A 16 16.06 10.43 -3.24
CA ILE A 16 15.42 9.13 -3.38
C ILE A 16 16.40 8.03 -2.97
N LYS A 17 15.95 7.09 -2.14
CA LYS A 17 16.78 5.94 -1.72
C LYS A 17 16.27 4.69 -2.41
N PHE A 18 17.13 3.90 -3.01
CA PHE A 18 16.77 2.59 -3.55
C PHE A 18 17.12 1.53 -2.52
N GLN A 19 16.08 0.89 -1.96
CA GLN A 19 16.17 -0.14 -0.94
C GLN A 19 15.67 -1.48 -1.51
N PRO A 20 16.57 -2.32 -2.07
CA PRO A 20 16.22 -3.68 -2.45
C PRO A 20 15.73 -4.42 -1.21
N THR A 21 14.51 -4.93 -1.27
CA THR A 21 13.88 -5.67 -0.18
C THR A 21 13.38 -6.99 -0.73
N GLU A 22 13.83 -8.09 -0.13
CA GLU A 22 13.25 -9.39 -0.41
C GLU A 22 11.98 -9.54 0.43
N VAL A 23 10.85 -9.65 -0.25
CA VAL A 23 9.57 -9.92 0.42
C VAL A 23 9.20 -11.37 0.16
N PRO A 24 8.91 -12.17 1.21
CA PRO A 24 8.42 -13.53 1.03
C PRO A 24 7.30 -13.58 0.01
N PHE A 25 7.42 -14.48 -0.96
CA PHE A 25 6.47 -14.65 -2.07
C PHE A 25 6.38 -13.50 -3.09
N PHE A 26 7.19 -12.44 -2.96
CA PHE A 26 7.15 -11.25 -3.83
C PHE A 26 8.48 -10.93 -4.54
N ARG A 27 9.40 -11.91 -4.66
CA ARG A 27 10.76 -11.73 -5.22
C ARG A 27 11.44 -10.47 -4.62
N ASN A 28 12.41 -9.91 -5.34
CA ASN A 28 13.04 -8.64 -4.98
C ASN A 28 12.12 -7.49 -5.37
N ILE A 29 11.71 -6.68 -4.42
CA ILE A 29 11.10 -5.37 -4.70
C ILE A 29 12.12 -4.28 -4.43
N VAL A 30 11.97 -3.14 -5.10
CA VAL A 30 12.75 -1.94 -4.76
C VAL A 30 11.81 -0.94 -4.12
N VAL A 31 11.99 -0.72 -2.81
CA VAL A 31 11.29 0.33 -2.08
C VAL A 31 12.07 1.62 -2.28
N MET A 32 11.37 2.66 -2.73
CA MET A 32 11.94 3.94 -3.13
C MET A 32 11.34 5.08 -2.30
N PRO A 33 11.73 5.23 -1.02
CA PRO A 33 11.34 6.40 -0.25
C PRO A 33 12.03 7.64 -0.82
N PHE A 34 11.24 8.68 -1.04
CA PHE A 34 11.65 10.02 -1.42
C PHE A 34 11.44 10.97 -0.24
N SER A 35 12.41 11.86 0.00
CA SER A 35 12.30 12.93 0.99
C SER A 35 12.88 14.24 0.45
N CYS A 36 12.14 15.34 0.63
CA CYS A 36 12.59 16.68 0.27
C CYS A 36 12.90 17.51 1.52
N LEU A 37 14.14 17.98 1.66
CA LEU A 37 14.54 18.84 2.79
C LEU A 37 13.95 20.26 2.74
N ASN A 38 13.53 20.72 1.55
CA ASN A 38 12.99 22.06 1.36
C ASN A 38 11.53 22.19 1.82
N CYS A 39 10.65 21.31 1.34
CA CYS A 39 9.21 21.36 1.65
C CYS A 39 8.75 20.27 2.64
N ARG A 40 9.64 19.34 3.02
CA ARG A 40 9.32 18.16 3.86
C ARG A 40 8.32 17.17 3.24
N PHE A 41 8.12 17.24 1.93
CA PHE A 41 7.35 16.23 1.22
C PHE A 41 8.06 14.87 1.29
N GLU A 42 7.30 13.84 1.63
CA GLU A 42 7.75 12.45 1.66
C GLU A 42 6.78 11.60 0.83
N SER A 43 7.34 10.66 0.07
CA SER A 43 6.56 9.65 -0.63
C SER A 43 7.33 8.34 -0.65
N THR A 44 6.64 7.23 -0.88
CA THR A 44 7.28 5.93 -1.03
C THR A 44 6.70 5.24 -2.25
N GLU A 45 7.52 5.10 -3.27
CA GLU A 45 7.19 4.30 -4.44
C GLU A 45 7.71 2.88 -4.24
N ILE A 46 7.01 1.90 -4.81
CA ILE A 46 7.50 0.53 -4.88
C ILE A 46 7.54 0.14 -6.34
N GLN A 47 8.72 -0.21 -6.81
CA GLN A 47 8.89 -0.79 -8.13
C GLN A 47 9.00 -2.31 -7.98
N PRO A 48 8.01 -3.08 -8.48
CA PRO A 48 8.16 -4.52 -8.58
C PRO A 48 9.20 -4.87 -9.66
N GLU A 49 10.11 -5.80 -9.37
CA GLU A 49 10.86 -6.50 -10.43
C GLU A 49 9.94 -7.44 -11.23
N PRO A 50 10.34 -7.89 -12.44
CA PRO A 50 9.46 -8.62 -13.35
C PRO A 50 8.66 -9.76 -12.69
N THR A 51 7.37 -9.75 -13.04
CA THR A 51 6.25 -10.55 -12.55
C THR A 51 6.63 -12.02 -12.30
N GLN A 52 6.16 -12.58 -11.17
CA GLN A 52 6.27 -14.02 -10.93
C GLN A 52 5.57 -14.79 -12.05
N ASP A 53 6.11 -15.95 -12.42
CA ASP A 53 5.53 -16.78 -13.49
C ASP A 53 4.14 -17.32 -13.13
N ARG A 54 3.76 -17.26 -11.85
CA ARG A 54 2.47 -17.72 -11.31
C ARG A 54 1.91 -16.70 -10.32
N GLY A 55 0.59 -16.65 -10.22
CA GLY A 55 -0.09 -15.92 -9.16
C GLY A 55 0.11 -16.58 -7.79
N THR A 56 0.13 -15.77 -6.74
CA THR A 56 0.30 -16.22 -5.35
C THR A 56 -0.95 -15.90 -4.54
N LYS A 57 -1.40 -16.86 -3.72
CA LYS A 57 -2.45 -16.68 -2.72
C LYS A 57 -1.84 -16.72 -1.32
N CYS A 58 -1.91 -15.62 -0.59
CA CYS A 58 -1.50 -15.54 0.82
C CYS A 58 -2.74 -15.56 1.70
N VAL A 59 -2.78 -16.45 2.68
CA VAL A 59 -3.86 -16.54 3.68
C VAL A 59 -3.23 -16.34 5.05
N PHE A 60 -3.79 -15.43 5.84
CA PHE A 60 -3.30 -15.12 7.16
C PHE A 60 -4.47 -14.98 8.13
N ARG A 61 -4.41 -15.71 9.25
CA ARG A 61 -5.39 -15.62 10.33
C ARG A 61 -4.90 -14.62 11.37
N ILE A 62 -5.72 -13.63 11.68
CA ILE A 62 -5.44 -12.62 12.70
C ILE A 62 -5.81 -13.22 14.06
N GLU A 63 -4.85 -13.32 14.98
CA GLU A 63 -5.08 -13.89 16.32
C GLU A 63 -4.89 -12.85 17.43
N THR A 64 -4.02 -11.86 17.21
CA THR A 64 -3.68 -10.84 18.19
C THR A 64 -3.82 -9.43 17.62
N ILE A 65 -3.87 -8.41 18.50
CA ILE A 65 -3.93 -7.02 18.06
C ILE A 65 -2.65 -6.57 17.33
N VAL A 66 -1.51 -7.16 17.69
CA VAL A 66 -0.21 -6.87 17.06
C VAL A 66 -0.19 -7.33 15.60
N ASP A 67 -0.96 -8.38 15.28
CA ASP A 67 -1.07 -8.85 13.89
C ASP A 67 -1.67 -7.80 12.97
N LEU A 68 -2.50 -6.88 13.49
CA LEU A 68 -3.08 -5.79 12.71
C LEU A 68 -2.02 -4.81 12.20
N GLU A 69 -0.88 -4.70 12.87
CA GLU A 69 0.23 -3.81 12.48
C GLU A 69 1.21 -4.48 11.49
N ARG A 70 0.94 -5.73 11.07
CA ARG A 70 1.73 -6.39 10.02
C ARG A 70 1.65 -5.60 8.73
N ARG A 71 2.82 -5.38 8.11
CA ARG A 71 2.93 -4.73 6.81
C ARG A 71 2.43 -5.67 5.71
N VAL A 72 1.59 -5.15 4.85
CA VAL A 72 1.04 -5.83 3.68
C VAL A 72 1.50 -5.09 2.44
N PHE A 73 2.09 -5.83 1.51
CA PHE A 73 2.34 -5.34 0.16
C PHE A 73 1.21 -5.81 -0.75
N LYS A 74 0.44 -4.86 -1.29
CA LYS A 74 -0.62 -5.13 -2.26
C LYS A 74 -0.14 -4.70 -3.63
N SER A 75 -0.07 -5.63 -4.58
CA SER A 75 0.20 -5.32 -5.98
C SER A 75 -1.03 -4.72 -6.66
N GLU A 76 -0.82 -4.16 -7.85
CA GLU A 76 -1.90 -3.58 -8.65
C GLU A 76 -3.01 -4.58 -9.00
N SER A 77 -2.63 -5.84 -9.23
CA SER A 77 -3.50 -6.96 -9.60
C SER A 77 -4.03 -7.75 -8.41
N CYS A 78 -3.64 -7.40 -7.18
CA CYS A 78 -4.02 -8.14 -5.98
C CYS A 78 -5.43 -7.75 -5.51
N VAL A 79 -6.25 -8.78 -5.27
CA VAL A 79 -7.53 -8.70 -4.56
C VAL A 79 -7.31 -9.13 -3.11
N CYS A 80 -7.85 -8.37 -2.16
CA CYS A 80 -7.76 -8.68 -0.72
C CYS A 80 -9.15 -9.05 -0.20
N LEU A 81 -9.26 -10.15 0.54
CA LEU A 81 -10.52 -10.64 1.09
C LEU A 81 -10.43 -10.75 2.62
N PHE A 82 -11.45 -10.25 3.30
CA PHE A 82 -11.71 -10.50 4.72
C PHE A 82 -12.90 -11.44 4.82
N GLN A 83 -12.63 -12.75 4.96
CA GLN A 83 -13.64 -13.79 4.80
C GLN A 83 -14.77 -13.69 5.82
N GLU A 84 -14.42 -13.46 7.09
CA GLU A 84 -15.38 -13.36 8.20
C GLU A 84 -16.25 -12.11 8.12
N LEU A 85 -15.80 -11.09 7.39
CA LEU A 85 -16.55 -9.85 7.17
C LEU A 85 -17.31 -9.86 5.84
N GLU A 86 -17.07 -10.85 4.98
CA GLU A 86 -17.58 -10.91 3.61
C GLU A 86 -17.22 -9.66 2.78
N ILE A 87 -16.04 -9.08 3.05
CA ILE A 87 -15.55 -7.88 2.37
C ILE A 87 -14.44 -8.24 1.38
N GLU A 88 -14.59 -7.75 0.15
CA GLU A 88 -13.59 -7.85 -0.90
C GLU A 88 -13.10 -6.46 -1.31
N ILE A 89 -11.78 -6.28 -1.34
CA ILE A 89 -11.13 -5.07 -1.84
C ILE A 89 -10.54 -5.38 -3.21
N PRO A 90 -10.99 -4.68 -4.28
CA PRO A 90 -10.54 -4.95 -5.62
C PRO A 90 -9.09 -4.55 -5.86
N ALA A 91 -8.56 -5.02 -6.99
CA ALA A 91 -7.32 -4.55 -7.60
C ALA A 91 -7.32 -3.01 -7.72
N ARG A 92 -6.27 -2.37 -7.21
CA ARG A 92 -6.05 -0.90 -7.13
C ARG A 92 -4.54 -0.67 -7.14
N ARG A 93 -4.07 0.58 -7.28
CA ARG A 93 -2.64 0.94 -7.28
C ARG A 93 -1.85 0.19 -6.20
N SER A 94 -0.63 -0.22 -6.55
CA SER A 94 0.27 -0.90 -5.63
C SER A 94 0.55 -0.02 -4.42
N GLN A 95 0.45 -0.58 -3.23
CA GLN A 95 0.69 0.15 -1.99
C GLN A 95 1.29 -0.76 -0.92
N VAL A 96 2.12 -0.17 -0.06
CA VAL A 96 2.51 -0.76 1.22
C VAL A 96 1.58 -0.20 2.28
N SER A 97 0.93 -1.05 3.03
CA SER A 97 0.02 -0.67 4.10
C SER A 97 0.16 -1.61 5.30
N THR A 98 -0.69 -1.48 6.29
CA THR A 98 -0.88 -2.46 7.36
C THR A 98 -2.29 -3.04 7.29
N ILE A 99 -2.51 -4.21 7.90
CA ILE A 99 -3.86 -4.80 7.97
C ILE A 99 -4.84 -3.80 8.63
N ALA A 100 -4.42 -3.14 9.72
CA ALA A 100 -5.19 -2.12 10.41
C ALA A 100 -5.56 -0.95 9.49
N SER A 101 -4.59 -0.44 8.72
CA SER A 101 -4.82 0.68 7.82
C SER A 101 -5.78 0.31 6.68
N ILE A 102 -5.71 -0.92 6.16
CA ILE A 102 -6.65 -1.41 5.15
C ILE A 102 -8.08 -1.42 5.71
N LEU A 103 -8.27 -1.97 6.92
CA LEU A 103 -9.59 -1.99 7.57
C LEU A 103 -10.13 -0.59 7.87
N ARG A 104 -9.26 0.33 8.34
CA ARG A 104 -9.64 1.73 8.57
C ARG A 104 -10.07 2.43 7.28
N GLN A 105 -9.39 2.15 6.17
CA GLN A 105 -9.77 2.69 4.85
C GLN A 105 -11.15 2.21 4.43
N ILE A 106 -11.46 0.92 4.64
CA ILE A 106 -12.80 0.38 4.36
C ILE A 106 -13.86 1.13 5.18
N ILE A 107 -13.63 1.30 6.48
CA ILE A 107 -14.57 2.02 7.36
C ILE A 107 -14.78 3.45 6.86
N TYR A 108 -13.70 4.15 6.51
CA TYR A 108 -13.76 5.51 5.99
C TYR A 108 -14.57 5.58 4.68
N ASP A 109 -14.22 4.74 3.69
CA ASP A 109 -14.88 4.71 2.37
C ASP A 109 -16.38 4.42 2.53
N LEU A 110 -16.74 3.42 3.35
CA LEU A 110 -18.15 3.07 3.60
C LEU A 110 -18.90 4.15 4.37
N SER A 111 -18.24 4.86 5.29
CA SER A 111 -18.85 5.92 6.10
C SER A 111 -19.09 7.19 5.29
N ALA A 112 -18.17 7.52 4.39
CA ALA A 112 -18.26 8.72 3.54
C ALA A 112 -19.52 8.71 2.66
N ASP A 113 -19.94 7.53 2.21
CA ASP A 113 -21.11 7.37 1.34
C ASP A 113 -22.44 7.23 2.11
N GLN A 114 -22.43 7.07 3.44
CA GLN A 114 -23.67 6.88 4.23
C GLN A 114 -24.67 8.03 4.10
N PRO A 115 -24.27 9.32 4.13
CA PRO A 115 -25.22 10.43 4.03
C PRO A 115 -26.00 10.41 2.71
N SER A 116 -25.34 10.05 1.60
CA SER A 116 -25.96 9.96 0.28
C SER A 116 -26.90 8.76 0.16
N ARG A 117 -26.67 7.68 0.92
CA ARG A 117 -27.56 6.50 0.96
C ARG A 117 -28.84 6.71 1.77
N LEU A 118 -28.90 7.74 2.60
CA LEU A 118 -30.11 8.09 3.35
C LEU A 118 -31.05 8.99 2.54
N ASN A 119 -30.52 9.67 1.52
CA ASN A 119 -31.26 10.50 0.60
C ASN A 119 -31.55 9.72 -0.69
N PHE A 120 -32.38 8.69 -0.59
CA PHE A 120 -33.07 8.14 -1.77
C PHE A 120 -34.37 8.93 -1.95
N ASP A 121 -34.35 9.92 -2.86
CA ASP A 121 -35.55 10.32 -3.60
C ASP A 121 -35.78 9.35 -4.76
#